data_AF-A0A7G8V813-F1
#
_entry.id   AF-A0A7G8V813-F1
#
_cell.length_a   1.000
_cell.length_b   1.000
_cell.length_c   1.000
_cell.angle_alpha   90.00
_cell.angle_beta   90.00
_cell.angle_gamma   90.00
#
_symmetry.space_group_name_H-M   'P 1'
#
loop_
_entity.id
_entity.type
_entity.pdbx_description
1 polymer ?
#
loop_
_entity_poly.entity_id
_entity_poly.type
_entity_poly.pdbx_seq_one_letter_code
_entity_poly.pdbx_strand_id
1 'polypeptide(L)'
;MLDTIHFRIHNLHKNATIKNQLATTDKKGSTSAEVSRSTLEILEGDKVRIHLFHDRDNILPFVRRSSFNIPSSHYTVSYTLNEVRDFIDFNVSIPKFEWGTNVLQYIPYYDQSPTAMYNLISVFFKKFFGYLNSTPDMRDLQICRLDLCYNQFFVDKQQALTYLNCQKELCVKYARSSKNNFRTYETSLFYHTRRYSFKIYHKGTEFEQNDRKEMLKRNADNLHVLTISDDQRHLLQKSQYKKASINKLQHEADRILRYEMTFRTAYMDYIIKHHIFKEADSKSIYTSVFKRMTQYDNTVARKVIDKFQNTSLNFFMETEWDTPSKDLNVYIDNLKGTFNFQIFNIMYERFWKKVKDYQLNIPMTPYDVMAKINSVNDITELKNNMLPKRLQKSTKDVNRLLVLAMLSQYMDVENLKRYLPKSSFFRMKGELNKMGINMYNNNHTIPAPPIDYLEYRYIFGSKFNLTLK
;
A
#
# COMPACT_ATOMS: atom_id res chain seq x y z
N MET A 1 1.15 -6.06 5.28
CA MET A 1 0.62 -4.76 4.86
C MET A 1 0.35 -4.85 3.39
N LEU A 2 -0.86 -5.24 3.02
CA LEU A 2 -1.35 -5.31 1.65
C LEU A 2 -2.84 -4.93 1.71
N ASP A 3 -3.30 -4.05 0.82
CA ASP A 3 -4.69 -3.60 0.83
C ASP A 3 -5.44 -4.06 -0.42
N THR A 4 -5.02 -3.59 -1.58
CA THR A 4 -5.68 -3.89 -2.85
C THR A 4 -4.63 -4.31 -3.85
N ILE A 5 -4.94 -5.34 -4.63
CA ILE A 5 -4.10 -5.83 -5.72
C ILE A 5 -4.90 -5.87 -7.02
N HIS A 6 -4.28 -5.37 -8.08
CA HIS A 6 -4.80 -5.45 -9.45
C HIS A 6 -3.84 -6.32 -10.24
N PHE A 7 -4.33 -7.43 -10.78
CA PHE A 7 -3.52 -8.36 -11.54
C PHE A 7 -4.28 -8.92 -12.74
N ARG A 8 -3.53 -9.45 -13.71
CA ARG A 8 -4.08 -10.09 -14.91
C ARG A 8 -3.54 -11.49 -15.07
N ILE A 9 -4.38 -12.38 -15.59
CA ILE A 9 -3.98 -13.70 -16.08
C ILE A 9 -4.02 -13.65 -17.60
N HIS A 10 -2.87 -13.75 -18.25
CA HIS A 10 -2.72 -13.75 -19.71
C HIS A 10 -2.89 -15.15 -20.31
N ASN A 11 -2.83 -15.26 -21.63
CA ASN A 11 -2.86 -16.54 -22.35
C ASN A 11 -4.15 -17.33 -22.05
N LEU A 12 -5.30 -16.79 -22.46
CA LEU A 12 -6.61 -17.37 -22.16
C LEU A 12 -6.77 -18.79 -22.74
N HIS A 13 -6.08 -19.10 -23.82
CA HIS A 13 -6.03 -20.46 -24.37
C HIS A 13 -5.43 -21.45 -23.36
N LYS A 14 -4.29 -21.10 -22.74
CA LYS A 14 -3.65 -21.92 -21.71
C LYS A 14 -4.46 -21.94 -20.41
N ASN A 15 -5.12 -20.83 -20.10
CA ASN A 15 -5.97 -20.65 -18.92
C ASN A 15 -7.47 -20.87 -19.23
N ALA A 16 -7.79 -21.75 -20.18
CA ALA A 16 -9.16 -21.96 -20.68
C ALA A 16 -10.13 -22.43 -19.58
N THR A 17 -9.66 -23.25 -18.64
CA THR A 17 -10.47 -23.71 -17.49
C THR A 17 -10.95 -22.53 -16.63
N ILE A 18 -10.06 -21.60 -16.30
CA ILE A 18 -10.40 -20.36 -15.56
C ILE A 18 -11.33 -19.49 -16.40
N LYS A 19 -11.01 -19.30 -17.69
CA LYS A 19 -11.84 -18.52 -18.62
C LYS A 19 -13.27 -19.07 -18.66
N ASN A 20 -13.44 -20.38 -18.86
CA ASN A 20 -14.75 -21.02 -19.00
C ASN A 20 -15.54 -20.94 -17.68
N GLN A 21 -14.87 -21.15 -16.54
CA GLN A 21 -15.48 -20.93 -15.23
C GLN A 21 -16.08 -19.52 -15.11
N LEU A 22 -15.32 -18.50 -15.48
CA LEU A 22 -15.74 -17.09 -15.36
C LEU A 22 -16.67 -16.64 -16.50
N ALA A 23 -16.62 -17.26 -17.67
CA ALA A 23 -17.48 -16.91 -18.80
C ALA A 23 -18.95 -17.25 -18.52
N THR A 24 -19.20 -18.28 -17.71
CA THR A 24 -20.54 -18.75 -17.30
C THR A 24 -21.19 -17.89 -16.21
N THR A 25 -20.49 -16.91 -15.63
CA THR A 25 -21.09 -15.94 -14.71
C THR A 25 -21.79 -14.85 -15.53
N ASP A 26 -23.12 -14.77 -15.42
CA ASP A 26 -23.98 -14.01 -16.35
C ASP A 26 -23.65 -12.51 -16.52
N LYS A 27 -24.03 -12.00 -17.70
CA LYS A 27 -23.83 -10.62 -18.17
C LYS A 27 -24.73 -9.56 -17.50
N LYS A 28 -25.68 -9.93 -16.64
CA LYS A 28 -26.65 -8.98 -16.06
C LYS A 28 -26.91 -9.26 -14.58
N GLY A 29 -26.41 -8.38 -13.72
CA GLY A 29 -26.93 -8.18 -12.36
C GLY A 29 -26.47 -9.22 -11.36
N SER A 30 -26.24 -8.76 -10.13
CA SER A 30 -26.15 -9.66 -8.98
C SER A 30 -27.44 -10.48 -8.89
N THR A 31 -27.33 -11.79 -9.03
CA THR A 31 -28.40 -12.73 -8.65
C THR A 31 -27.86 -13.62 -7.54
N SER A 32 -28.54 -13.57 -6.40
CA SER A 32 -28.34 -14.43 -5.24
C SER A 32 -28.57 -15.88 -5.65
N ALA A 33 -27.59 -16.75 -5.44
CA ALA A 33 -27.74 -18.20 -5.46
C ALA A 33 -27.73 -18.73 -4.02
N GLU A 34 -28.65 -19.64 -3.73
CA GLU A 34 -28.69 -20.39 -2.48
C GLU A 34 -27.79 -21.63 -2.64
N VAL A 35 -26.85 -21.79 -1.71
CA VAL A 35 -25.92 -22.93 -1.69
C VAL A 35 -26.22 -23.74 -0.44
N SER A 36 -26.44 -25.05 -0.61
CA SER A 36 -26.60 -25.97 0.50
C SER A 36 -25.34 -26.01 1.36
N ARG A 37 -25.47 -25.73 2.66
CA ARG A 37 -24.37 -25.73 3.63
C ARG A 37 -23.72 -27.10 3.84
N SER A 38 -24.46 -28.18 3.58
CA SER A 38 -23.99 -29.56 3.82
C SER A 38 -23.34 -30.18 2.59
N THR A 39 -23.75 -29.79 1.38
CA THR A 39 -23.31 -30.43 0.13
C THR A 39 -22.51 -29.51 -0.79
N LEU A 40 -22.51 -28.20 -0.56
CA LEU A 40 -22.00 -27.18 -1.50
C LEU A 40 -22.70 -27.20 -2.88
N GLU A 41 -23.79 -27.95 -3.01
CA GLU A 41 -24.57 -28.04 -4.25
C GLU A 41 -25.56 -26.88 -4.36
N ILE A 42 -25.80 -26.45 -5.59
CA ILE A 42 -26.69 -25.35 -5.95
C ILE A 42 -28.10 -25.93 -6.12
N LEU A 43 -29.09 -25.41 -5.39
CA LEU A 43 -30.48 -25.81 -5.53
C LEU A 43 -31.02 -25.34 -6.89
N GLU A 44 -31.60 -26.26 -7.67
CA GLU A 44 -32.00 -26.03 -9.07
C GLU A 44 -33.04 -24.91 -9.21
N GLY A 45 -32.74 -24.01 -10.14
CA GLY A 45 -33.51 -22.84 -10.56
C GLY A 45 -32.52 -21.81 -11.10
N ASP A 46 -32.72 -21.34 -12.34
CA ASP A 46 -31.79 -20.49 -13.12
C ASP A 46 -31.10 -19.39 -12.29
N LYS A 47 -29.94 -19.70 -11.69
CA LYS A 47 -29.23 -18.79 -10.78
C LYS A 47 -27.71 -18.95 -10.90
N VAL A 48 -27.08 -17.81 -11.09
CA VAL A 48 -25.65 -17.56 -11.33
C VAL A 48 -24.77 -18.16 -10.23
N ARG A 49 -23.68 -18.84 -10.62
CA ARG A 49 -22.65 -19.33 -9.68
C ARG A 49 -22.05 -18.17 -8.88
N ILE A 50 -22.44 -18.05 -7.61
CA ILE A 50 -21.71 -17.25 -6.63
C ILE A 50 -20.53 -18.10 -6.16
N HIS A 51 -19.32 -17.70 -6.53
CA HIS A 51 -18.13 -18.23 -5.90
C HIS A 51 -17.99 -17.57 -4.51
N LEU A 52 -18.24 -18.36 -3.46
CA LEU A 52 -18.29 -17.93 -2.06
C LEU A 52 -16.86 -17.72 -1.51
N PHE A 53 -16.52 -16.50 -1.11
CA PHE A 53 -15.27 -16.22 -0.40
C PHE A 53 -15.51 -15.66 1.00
N HIS A 54 -15.26 -16.56 1.96
CA HIS A 54 -14.68 -16.39 3.30
C HIS A 54 -15.36 -17.36 4.30
N ASP A 55 -14.55 -17.91 5.18
CA ASP A 55 -14.88 -18.79 6.30
C ASP A 55 -15.85 -18.15 7.32
N ARG A 56 -16.78 -18.96 7.84
CA ARG A 56 -17.82 -18.65 8.85
C ARG A 56 -18.86 -17.58 8.46
N ASP A 57 -19.61 -17.79 7.38
CA ASP A 57 -20.92 -17.15 7.11
C ASP A 57 -20.95 -15.76 6.44
N ASN A 58 -19.92 -15.40 5.66
CA ASN A 58 -19.91 -14.19 4.82
C ASN A 58 -19.65 -14.50 3.34
N ILE A 59 -20.29 -13.75 2.45
CA ILE A 59 -20.26 -13.98 1.00
C ILE A 59 -19.66 -12.75 0.30
N LEU A 60 -18.54 -12.93 -0.39
CA LEU A 60 -18.02 -11.95 -1.35
C LEU A 60 -18.26 -12.44 -2.79
N PRO A 61 -19.17 -11.81 -3.54
CA PRO A 61 -19.46 -12.26 -4.89
C PRO A 61 -18.28 -12.02 -5.84
N PHE A 62 -18.19 -12.83 -6.88
CA PHE A 62 -17.44 -12.51 -8.09
C PHE A 62 -18.36 -11.71 -9.03
N VAL A 63 -17.95 -10.49 -9.39
CA VAL A 63 -18.76 -9.63 -10.26
C VAL A 63 -18.01 -9.37 -11.55
N ARG A 64 -18.55 -9.90 -12.64
CA ARG A 64 -18.12 -9.57 -14.00
C ARG A 64 -18.51 -8.14 -14.32
N ARG A 65 -17.56 -7.33 -14.78
CA ARG A 65 -17.81 -5.93 -15.16
C ARG A 65 -17.42 -5.65 -16.60
N SER A 66 -18.18 -4.76 -17.23
CA SER A 66 -17.92 -4.25 -18.58
C SER A 66 -16.83 -3.16 -18.61
N SER A 67 -16.61 -2.45 -17.49
CA SER A 67 -15.55 -1.43 -17.37
C SER A 67 -14.90 -1.43 -15.98
N PHE A 68 -13.64 -0.99 -15.92
CA PHE A 68 -12.72 -1.21 -14.80
C PHE A 68 -12.59 -0.03 -13.82
N ASN A 69 -13.54 0.90 -13.80
CA ASN A 69 -13.56 1.96 -12.79
C ASN A 69 -14.20 1.45 -11.50
N ILE A 70 -13.39 0.83 -10.64
CA ILE A 70 -13.82 0.32 -9.35
C ILE A 70 -13.35 1.29 -8.26
N PRO A 71 -14.27 1.91 -7.51
CA PRO A 71 -13.88 2.68 -6.33
C PRO A 71 -13.32 1.74 -5.26
N SER A 72 -12.39 2.22 -4.44
CA SER A 72 -11.77 1.45 -3.34
C SER A 72 -12.80 0.92 -2.33
N SER A 73 -14.00 1.49 -2.30
CA SER A 73 -15.12 1.07 -1.46
C SER A 73 -15.79 -0.24 -1.90
N HIS A 74 -15.43 -0.82 -3.05
CA HIS A 74 -16.11 -2.00 -3.56
C HIS A 74 -15.99 -3.23 -2.63
N TYR A 75 -17.04 -4.05 -2.58
CA TYR A 75 -17.15 -5.23 -1.70
C TYR A 75 -17.25 -6.55 -2.48
N THR A 76 -16.64 -6.62 -3.64
CA THR A 76 -16.65 -7.85 -4.42
C THR A 76 -15.29 -8.05 -5.05
N VAL A 77 -14.99 -9.30 -5.38
CA VAL A 77 -13.93 -9.61 -6.33
C VAL A 77 -14.45 -9.20 -7.69
N SER A 78 -13.84 -8.18 -8.28
CA SER A 78 -14.25 -7.69 -9.60
C SER A 78 -13.33 -8.23 -10.66
N TYR A 79 -13.91 -8.68 -11.77
CA TYR A 79 -13.11 -9.12 -12.90
C TYR A 79 -13.70 -8.72 -14.26
N THR A 80 -12.83 -8.68 -15.27
CA THR A 80 -13.22 -8.46 -16.68
C THR A 80 -12.46 -9.44 -17.56
N LEU A 81 -13.20 -10.16 -18.41
CA LEU A 81 -12.63 -11.01 -19.44
C LEU A 81 -12.42 -10.18 -20.72
N ASN A 82 -11.18 -10.10 -21.20
CA ASN A 82 -10.84 -9.42 -22.43
C ASN A 82 -10.24 -10.42 -23.43
N GLU A 83 -11.09 -10.97 -24.30
CA GLU A 83 -10.66 -11.97 -25.28
C GLU A 83 -9.78 -11.38 -26.38
N VAL A 84 -10.01 -10.12 -26.76
CA VAL A 84 -9.24 -9.44 -27.81
C VAL A 84 -7.79 -9.19 -27.38
N ARG A 85 -7.60 -8.83 -26.11
CA ARG A 85 -6.26 -8.61 -25.53
C ARG A 85 -5.70 -9.82 -24.78
N ASP A 86 -6.40 -10.94 -24.86
CA ASP A 86 -6.00 -12.23 -24.32
C ASP A 86 -5.67 -12.25 -22.81
N PHE A 87 -6.55 -11.66 -21.97
CA PHE A 87 -6.39 -11.73 -20.52
C PHE A 87 -7.70 -11.71 -19.71
N ILE A 88 -7.59 -12.15 -18.46
CA ILE A 88 -8.58 -11.95 -17.39
C ILE A 88 -8.01 -10.92 -16.43
N ASP A 89 -8.75 -9.85 -16.16
CA ASP A 89 -8.32 -8.75 -15.30
C ASP A 89 -9.05 -8.79 -13.96
N PHE A 90 -8.34 -8.77 -12.84
CA PHE A 90 -8.87 -8.86 -11.47
C PHE A 90 -8.49 -7.66 -10.62
N ASN A 91 -9.43 -7.17 -9.81
CA ASN A 91 -9.18 -6.18 -8.78
C ASN A 91 -9.80 -6.63 -7.46
N VAL A 92 -8.95 -6.77 -6.44
CA VAL A 92 -9.29 -7.42 -5.17
C VAL A 92 -8.77 -6.61 -4.00
N SER A 93 -9.65 -6.25 -3.06
CA SER A 93 -9.25 -5.82 -1.72
C SER A 93 -8.95 -7.06 -0.88
N ILE A 94 -7.67 -7.28 -0.59
CA ILE A 94 -7.18 -8.46 0.13
C ILE A 94 -7.78 -8.53 1.54
N PRO A 95 -7.79 -7.46 2.37
CA PRO A 95 -8.44 -7.51 3.68
C PRO A 95 -9.93 -7.84 3.62
N LYS A 96 -10.67 -7.32 2.63
CA LYS A 96 -12.08 -7.68 2.46
C LYS A 96 -12.19 -9.16 2.09
N PHE A 97 -11.42 -9.63 1.12
CA PHE A 97 -11.37 -11.05 0.74
C PHE A 97 -11.05 -11.97 1.93
N GLU A 98 -10.07 -11.57 2.74
CA GLU A 98 -9.53 -12.36 3.85
C GLU A 98 -10.29 -12.20 5.15
N TRP A 99 -11.12 -11.17 5.36
CA TRP A 99 -11.79 -10.94 6.65
C TRP A 99 -13.20 -10.35 6.56
N GLY A 100 -13.72 -10.11 5.36
CA GLY A 100 -14.98 -9.42 5.11
C GLY A 100 -14.97 -7.91 5.42
N THR A 101 -13.83 -7.34 5.81
CA THR A 101 -13.69 -5.92 6.14
C THR A 101 -12.30 -5.40 5.80
N ASN A 102 -12.22 -4.16 5.36
CA ASN A 102 -10.96 -3.44 5.16
C ASN A 102 -10.58 -2.60 6.39
N VAL A 103 -11.31 -2.61 7.51
CA VAL A 103 -10.85 -1.94 8.75
C VAL A 103 -9.55 -2.57 9.24
N LEU A 104 -9.46 -3.90 9.12
CA LEU A 104 -8.27 -4.70 9.38
C LEU A 104 -7.24 -4.55 8.24
N GLN A 105 -5.95 -4.73 8.54
CA GLN A 105 -4.84 -4.67 7.57
C GLN A 105 -4.18 -6.01 7.32
N TYR A 106 -4.13 -6.50 6.08
CA TYR A 106 -3.53 -7.80 5.75
C TYR A 106 -2.01 -7.79 5.95
N ILE A 107 -1.57 -8.25 7.11
CA ILE A 107 -0.19 -8.22 7.60
C ILE A 107 0.15 -9.57 8.24
N PRO A 108 1.43 -9.97 8.26
CA PRO A 108 1.87 -11.10 9.07
C PRO A 108 2.05 -10.63 10.51
N TYR A 109 1.78 -11.53 11.44
CA TYR A 109 1.70 -11.19 12.85
C TYR A 109 3.06 -11.00 13.52
N TYR A 110 4.10 -11.71 13.04
CA TYR A 110 5.38 -11.84 13.74
C TYR A 110 6.57 -11.24 13.02
N ASP A 111 6.51 -11.02 11.70
CA ASP A 111 7.63 -10.51 10.93
C ASP A 111 7.17 -9.47 9.91
N GLN A 112 7.56 -8.22 10.13
CA GLN A 112 7.19 -7.10 9.25
C GLN A 112 8.27 -6.70 8.26
N SER A 113 9.29 -7.54 8.15
CA SER A 113 10.31 -7.36 7.14
C SER A 113 9.65 -7.25 5.74
N PRO A 114 10.29 -6.51 4.82
CA PRO A 114 9.89 -6.52 3.43
C PRO A 114 9.75 -7.95 2.88
N THR A 115 10.59 -8.88 3.34
CA THR A 115 10.60 -10.29 2.93
C THR A 115 9.30 -11.00 3.31
N ALA A 116 8.88 -10.88 4.56
CA ALA A 116 7.61 -11.47 5.00
C ALA A 116 6.40 -10.84 4.31
N MET A 117 6.41 -9.52 4.06
CA MET A 117 5.33 -8.88 3.29
C MET A 117 5.26 -9.40 1.86
N TYR A 118 6.41 -9.58 1.21
CA TYR A 118 6.49 -10.10 -0.15
C TYR A 118 5.97 -11.54 -0.21
N ASN A 119 6.34 -12.37 0.75
CA ASN A 119 5.86 -13.76 0.85
C ASN A 119 4.33 -13.83 1.01
N LEU A 120 3.69 -12.87 1.69
CA LEU A 120 2.23 -12.81 1.78
C LEU A 120 1.53 -12.64 0.43
N ILE A 121 2.16 -12.01 -0.56
CA ILE A 121 1.59 -11.90 -1.91
C ILE A 121 1.44 -13.30 -2.52
N SER A 122 2.45 -14.15 -2.34
CA SER A 122 2.42 -15.55 -2.81
C SER A 122 1.39 -16.39 -2.06
N VAL A 123 1.28 -16.21 -0.74
CA VAL A 123 0.25 -16.87 0.09
C VAL A 123 -1.15 -16.46 -0.37
N PHE A 124 -1.37 -15.16 -0.60
CA PHE A 124 -2.63 -14.65 -1.13
C PHE A 124 -2.97 -15.30 -2.47
N PHE A 125 -2.05 -15.31 -3.44
CA PHE A 125 -2.33 -15.93 -4.74
C PHE A 125 -2.62 -17.42 -4.65
N LYS A 126 -1.87 -18.16 -3.83
CA LYS A 126 -2.14 -19.59 -3.59
C LYS A 126 -3.55 -19.81 -3.03
N LYS A 127 -3.97 -19.03 -2.04
CA LYS A 127 -5.32 -19.10 -1.46
C LYS A 127 -6.38 -18.68 -2.48
N PHE A 128 -6.19 -17.53 -3.13
CA PHE A 128 -7.11 -16.99 -4.12
C PHE A 128 -7.35 -17.96 -5.29
N PHE A 129 -6.29 -18.55 -5.86
CA PHE A 129 -6.42 -19.50 -6.96
C PHE A 129 -6.88 -20.89 -6.53
N GLY A 130 -6.73 -21.25 -5.24
CA GLY A 130 -7.34 -22.47 -4.69
C GLY A 130 -8.87 -22.50 -4.77
N TYR A 131 -9.47 -21.34 -5.05
CA TYR A 131 -10.90 -21.22 -5.27
C TYR A 131 -11.33 -21.16 -6.75
N LEU A 132 -10.37 -21.20 -7.66
CA LEU A 132 -10.60 -21.37 -9.09
C LEU A 132 -10.41 -22.84 -9.45
N ASN A 133 -11.00 -23.27 -10.57
CA ASN A 133 -10.92 -24.65 -11.03
C ASN A 133 -9.50 -25.05 -11.49
N SER A 134 -8.58 -24.10 -11.62
CA SER A 134 -7.17 -24.34 -11.92
C SER A 134 -6.31 -23.18 -11.43
N THR A 135 -5.05 -23.46 -11.12
CA THR A 135 -4.05 -22.43 -10.80
C THR A 135 -3.32 -22.01 -12.09
N PRO A 136 -3.25 -20.71 -12.41
CA PRO A 136 -2.50 -20.24 -13.57
C PRO A 136 -0.99 -20.38 -13.36
N ASP A 137 -0.24 -20.45 -14.46
CA ASP A 137 1.21 -20.33 -14.43
C ASP A 137 1.61 -18.91 -14.00
N MET A 138 2.61 -18.78 -13.12
CA MET A 138 3.09 -17.50 -12.61
C MET A 138 3.69 -16.62 -13.71
N ARG A 139 4.13 -17.21 -14.83
CA ARG A 139 4.57 -16.48 -16.04
C ARG A 139 3.44 -15.79 -16.80
N ASP A 140 2.20 -16.20 -16.54
CA ASP A 140 1.00 -15.59 -17.12
C ASP A 140 0.38 -14.55 -16.17
N LEU A 141 0.88 -14.44 -14.93
CA LEU A 141 0.34 -13.60 -13.88
C LEU A 141 1.04 -12.23 -13.84
N GLN A 142 0.37 -11.20 -14.36
CA GLN A 142 0.86 -9.81 -14.36
C GLN A 142 0.35 -9.02 -13.14
N ILE A 143 1.23 -8.36 -12.40
CA ILE A 143 0.90 -7.35 -11.39
C ILE A 143 0.76 -5.97 -12.07
N CYS A 144 -0.46 -5.42 -12.03
CA CYS A 144 -0.77 -4.10 -12.60
C CYS A 144 -0.72 -2.98 -11.55
N ARG A 145 -1.12 -3.30 -10.32
CA ARG A 145 -1.18 -2.37 -9.19
C ARG A 145 -0.99 -3.13 -7.88
N LEU A 146 -0.29 -2.51 -6.93
CA LEU A 146 -0.25 -2.96 -5.55
C LEU A 146 -0.43 -1.79 -4.60
N ASP A 147 -1.35 -1.93 -3.67
CA ASP A 147 -1.59 -0.95 -2.61
C ASP A 147 -1.04 -1.46 -1.27
N LEU A 148 -0.18 -0.65 -0.65
CA LEU A 148 0.28 -0.85 0.72
C LEU A 148 -0.50 0.06 1.65
N CYS A 149 -0.90 -0.42 2.84
CA CYS A 149 -1.63 0.38 3.82
C CYS A 149 -1.14 0.20 5.27
N TYR A 150 -1.06 1.31 6.01
CA TYR A 150 -0.73 1.37 7.43
C TYR A 150 -1.87 2.03 8.22
N ASN A 151 -2.38 1.37 9.27
CA ASN A 151 -3.31 1.99 10.21
C ASN A 151 -2.51 2.53 11.40
N GLN A 152 -2.68 3.81 11.66
CA GLN A 152 -2.21 4.46 12.87
C GLN A 152 -3.38 4.63 13.84
N PHE A 153 -3.19 4.22 15.09
CA PHE A 153 -4.23 4.20 16.12
C PHE A 153 -4.17 5.45 16.99
N PHE A 154 -5.35 5.89 17.41
CA PHE A 154 -5.55 7.00 18.33
C PHE A 154 -6.43 6.56 19.49
N VAL A 155 -6.49 7.37 20.53
CA VAL A 155 -7.40 7.10 21.66
C VAL A 155 -8.85 7.15 21.18
N ASP A 156 -9.19 8.16 20.40
CA ASP A 156 -10.54 8.41 19.90
C ASP A 156 -10.54 9.10 18.53
N LYS A 157 -11.74 9.30 17.99
CA LYS A 157 -12.03 9.99 16.72
C LYS A 157 -11.55 11.42 16.69
N GLN A 158 -11.71 12.13 17.80
CA GLN A 158 -11.38 13.54 17.87
C GLN A 158 -9.87 13.73 17.74
N GLN A 159 -9.07 12.89 18.41
CA GLN A 159 -7.62 12.90 18.29
C GLN A 159 -7.17 12.54 16.87
N ALA A 160 -7.75 11.50 16.25
CA ALA A 160 -7.42 11.11 14.88
C ALA A 160 -7.69 12.26 13.89
N LEU A 161 -8.87 12.90 13.97
CA LEU A 161 -9.23 14.03 13.10
C LEU A 161 -8.38 15.27 13.37
N THR A 162 -8.07 15.57 14.63
CA THR A 162 -7.19 16.69 14.99
C THR A 162 -5.79 16.47 14.42
N TYR A 163 -5.22 15.27 14.59
CA TYR A 163 -3.93 14.91 14.02
C TYR A 163 -3.92 15.05 12.49
N LEU A 164 -4.96 14.55 11.81
CA LEU A 164 -5.09 14.69 10.36
C LEU A 164 -5.15 16.16 9.91
N ASN A 165 -5.85 17.02 10.65
CA ASN A 165 -5.91 18.45 10.34
C ASN A 165 -4.54 19.11 10.49
N CYS A 166 -3.79 18.77 11.54
CA CYS A 166 -2.40 19.21 11.69
C CYS A 166 -1.51 18.73 10.52
N GLN A 167 -1.66 17.48 10.08
CA GLN A 167 -0.93 16.97 8.89
C GLN A 167 -1.26 17.77 7.63
N LYS A 168 -2.53 18.15 7.41
CA LYS A 168 -2.92 18.98 6.27
C LYS A 168 -2.30 20.36 6.32
N GLU A 169 -2.28 21.01 7.48
CA GLU A 169 -1.66 22.32 7.66
C GLU A 169 -0.17 22.32 7.31
N LEU A 170 0.56 21.28 7.74
CA LEU A 170 1.95 21.08 7.33
C LEU A 170 2.07 20.99 5.80
N CYS A 171 1.20 20.22 5.16
CA CYS A 171 1.27 19.96 3.72
C CYS A 171 0.93 21.18 2.85
N VAL A 172 -0.03 22.01 3.25
CA VAL A 172 -0.34 23.27 2.54
C VAL A 172 0.89 24.18 2.48
N LYS A 173 1.74 24.15 3.52
CA LYS A 173 2.99 24.93 3.56
C LYS A 173 4.06 24.36 2.61
N TYR A 174 4.14 23.03 2.45
CA TYR A 174 5.09 22.37 1.52
C TYR A 174 4.65 22.36 0.05
N ALA A 175 3.34 22.35 -0.21
CA ALA A 175 2.76 22.33 -1.56
C ALA A 175 3.09 23.58 -2.38
N ARG A 176 3.45 24.70 -1.75
CA ARG A 176 3.86 25.95 -2.42
C ARG A 176 5.12 25.84 -3.29
N SER A 177 5.83 24.71 -3.26
CA SER A 177 7.13 24.53 -3.93
C SER A 177 7.12 23.71 -5.22
N SER A 178 6.03 23.06 -5.63
CA SER A 178 6.07 22.20 -6.82
C SER A 178 4.73 22.02 -7.53
N LYS A 179 4.78 21.78 -8.85
CA LYS A 179 3.69 21.47 -9.80
C LYS A 179 2.85 20.21 -9.44
N ASN A 180 2.80 19.80 -8.18
CA ASN A 180 2.15 18.60 -7.70
C ASN A 180 0.68 18.86 -7.37
N ASN A 181 -0.20 17.97 -7.84
CA ASN A 181 -1.64 18.02 -7.60
C ASN A 181 -1.99 17.52 -6.18
N PHE A 182 -1.66 18.31 -5.17
CA PHE A 182 -2.15 18.08 -3.81
C PHE A 182 -3.64 18.39 -3.74
N ARG A 183 -4.41 17.45 -3.18
CA ARG A 183 -5.83 17.66 -2.87
C ARG A 183 -6.07 17.37 -1.41
N THR A 184 -6.60 18.36 -0.71
CA THR A 184 -7.08 18.22 0.67
C THR A 184 -8.59 18.10 0.64
N TYR A 185 -9.11 17.07 1.27
CA TYR A 185 -10.54 16.92 1.55
C TYR A 185 -10.77 17.08 3.06
N GLU A 186 -12.02 17.22 3.47
CA GLU A 186 -12.39 17.36 4.89
C GLU A 186 -11.83 16.21 5.75
N THR A 187 -11.81 14.99 5.23
CA THR A 187 -11.41 13.78 5.99
C THR A 187 -10.24 13.04 5.37
N SER A 188 -9.53 13.66 4.40
CA SER A 188 -8.35 13.06 3.80
C SER A 188 -7.36 14.05 3.22
N LEU A 189 -6.12 13.59 3.09
CA LEU A 189 -5.04 14.20 2.33
C LEU A 189 -4.69 13.27 1.17
N PHE A 190 -4.53 13.83 -0.03
CA PHE A 190 -4.24 13.06 -1.23
C PHE A 190 -3.11 13.68 -2.05
N TYR A 191 -2.14 12.83 -2.41
CA TYR A 191 -1.02 13.15 -3.28
C TYR A 191 -1.03 12.17 -4.46
N HIS A 192 -0.94 12.71 -5.68
CA HIS A 192 -1.01 11.90 -6.89
C HIS A 192 0.11 12.24 -7.87
N THR A 193 0.70 11.20 -8.44
CA THR A 193 1.63 11.25 -9.56
C THR A 193 1.24 10.19 -10.59
N ARG A 194 1.83 10.28 -11.79
CA ARG A 194 1.69 9.22 -12.81
C ARG A 194 2.12 7.83 -12.30
N ARG A 195 3.09 7.77 -11.38
CA ARG A 195 3.72 6.52 -10.93
C ARG A 195 3.01 5.91 -9.72
N TYR A 196 2.58 6.75 -8.79
CA TYR A 196 1.92 6.31 -7.57
C TYR A 196 0.96 7.37 -7.02
N SER A 197 0.06 6.97 -6.14
CA SER A 197 -0.70 7.88 -5.27
C SER A 197 -0.49 7.55 -3.81
N PHE A 198 -0.60 8.54 -2.95
CA PHE A 198 -0.49 8.42 -1.50
C PHE A 198 -1.68 9.16 -0.86
N LYS A 199 -2.37 8.49 0.05
CA LYS A 199 -3.55 9.01 0.73
C LYS A 199 -3.39 8.82 2.23
N ILE A 200 -3.80 9.82 3.00
CA ILE A 200 -4.02 9.72 4.44
C ILE A 200 -5.49 10.03 4.67
N TYR A 201 -6.22 9.17 5.37
CA TYR A 201 -7.64 9.41 5.61
C TYR A 201 -8.12 8.83 6.91
N HIS A 202 -9.16 9.44 7.46
CA HIS A 202 -9.83 8.94 8.64
C HIS A 202 -10.71 7.74 8.28
N LYS A 203 -10.33 6.55 8.77
CA LYS A 203 -10.95 5.29 8.36
C LYS A 203 -12.38 5.16 8.87
N GLY A 204 -12.70 5.69 10.05
CA GLY A 204 -14.06 5.66 10.61
C GLY A 204 -15.07 6.45 9.79
N THR A 205 -14.67 7.61 9.25
CA THR A 205 -15.55 8.39 8.36
C THR A 205 -15.75 7.69 7.03
N GLU A 206 -14.69 7.10 6.47
CA GLU A 206 -14.78 6.35 5.21
C GLU A 206 -15.62 5.08 5.38
N PHE A 207 -15.46 4.38 6.51
CA PHE A 207 -16.21 3.17 6.82
C PHE A 207 -17.70 3.48 7.00
N GLU A 208 -18.06 4.52 7.75
CA GLU A 208 -19.46 4.95 7.93
C GLU A 208 -20.14 5.29 6.59
N GLN A 209 -19.42 5.99 5.70
CA GLN A 209 -19.97 6.45 4.43
C GLN A 209 -20.22 5.33 3.43
N ASN A 210 -19.30 4.35 3.38
CA ASN A 210 -19.26 3.33 2.34
C ASN A 210 -19.51 1.92 2.91
N ASP A 211 -18.58 1.48 3.75
CA ASP A 211 -18.43 0.09 4.18
C ASP A 211 -19.57 -0.38 5.10
N ARG A 212 -19.98 0.46 6.05
CA ARG A 212 -21.07 0.20 6.99
C ARG A 212 -22.39 -0.07 6.28
N LYS A 213 -22.73 0.74 5.27
CA LYS A 213 -23.99 0.62 4.52
C LYS A 213 -24.06 -0.71 3.77
N GLU A 214 -22.98 -1.10 3.13
CA GLU A 214 -22.90 -2.35 2.37
C GLU A 214 -22.96 -3.57 3.31
N MET A 215 -22.28 -3.51 4.46
CA MET A 215 -22.37 -4.57 5.48
C MET A 215 -23.78 -4.69 6.08
N LEU A 216 -24.47 -3.57 6.32
CA LEU A 216 -25.86 -3.58 6.78
C LEU A 216 -26.79 -4.17 5.72
N LYS A 217 -26.63 -3.79 4.45
CA LYS A 217 -27.40 -4.35 3.33
C LYS A 217 -27.24 -5.86 3.25
N ARG A 218 -26.01 -6.37 3.27
CA ARG A 218 -25.72 -7.81 3.26
C ARG A 218 -26.27 -8.55 4.47
N ASN A 219 -26.23 -7.93 5.65
CA ASN A 219 -26.81 -8.53 6.84
C ASN A 219 -28.34 -8.60 6.76
N ALA A 220 -29.00 -7.62 6.13
CA ALA A 220 -30.43 -7.65 5.86
C ALA A 220 -30.79 -8.70 4.79
N ASP A 221 -30.01 -8.79 3.71
CA ASP A 221 -30.20 -9.78 2.65
C ASP A 221 -30.00 -11.22 3.17
N ASN A 222 -29.00 -11.45 4.03
CA ASN A 222 -28.80 -12.73 4.72
C ASN A 222 -29.93 -13.08 5.71
N LEU A 223 -30.72 -12.11 6.16
CA LEU A 223 -31.90 -12.33 7.02
C LEU A 223 -33.07 -12.89 6.20
N HIS A 224 -33.22 -12.46 4.95
CA HIS A 224 -34.26 -12.95 4.03
C HIS A 224 -33.99 -14.36 3.49
N VAL A 225 -32.72 -14.79 3.40
CA VAL A 225 -32.35 -16.16 3.00
C VAL A 225 -32.67 -17.19 4.10
N LEU A 226 -32.94 -16.75 5.34
CA LEU A 226 -33.21 -17.61 6.49
C LEU A 226 -34.70 -17.67 6.88
N THR A 227 -35.63 -17.51 5.94
CA THR A 227 -37.03 -17.99 6.13
C THR A 227 -37.04 -19.52 6.14
N ILE A 228 -36.56 -20.08 7.24
CA ILE A 228 -36.64 -21.50 7.59
C ILE A 228 -37.43 -21.59 8.89
N SER A 229 -38.20 -22.66 9.02
CA SER A 229 -39.15 -23.03 10.09
C SER A 229 -38.77 -22.61 11.52
N ASP A 230 -39.79 -22.54 12.39
CA ASP A 230 -39.69 -22.08 13.79
C ASP A 230 -38.58 -22.77 14.63
N ASP A 231 -38.10 -23.94 14.22
CA ASP A 231 -36.97 -24.66 14.84
C ASP A 231 -35.59 -23.99 14.65
N GLN A 232 -35.43 -23.05 13.71
CA GLN A 232 -34.16 -22.36 13.45
C GLN A 232 -34.00 -21.02 14.19
N ARG A 233 -34.94 -20.64 15.07
CA ARG A 233 -34.86 -19.38 15.85
C ARG A 233 -33.61 -19.25 16.72
N HIS A 234 -32.95 -20.33 17.12
CA HIS A 234 -31.67 -20.29 17.82
C HIS A 234 -30.50 -19.77 16.95
N LEU A 235 -30.59 -19.85 15.62
CA LEU A 235 -29.60 -19.27 14.71
C LEU A 235 -29.73 -17.75 14.58
N LEU A 236 -30.90 -17.17 14.87
CA LEU A 236 -31.11 -15.71 14.88
C LEU A 236 -30.36 -15.01 16.03
N GLN A 237 -29.99 -15.70 17.12
CA GLN A 237 -29.08 -15.13 18.13
C GLN A 237 -27.67 -14.83 17.56
N LYS A 238 -27.24 -15.48 16.47
CA LYS A 238 -26.00 -15.11 15.76
C LYS A 238 -26.10 -13.78 14.99
N SER A 239 -27.31 -13.28 14.70
CA SER A 239 -27.50 -11.99 14.02
C SER A 239 -27.21 -10.78 14.92
N GLN A 240 -27.49 -10.89 16.23
CA GLN A 240 -27.10 -9.87 17.22
C GLN A 240 -25.57 -9.75 17.34
N TYR A 241 -24.84 -10.88 17.24
CA TYR A 241 -23.37 -10.88 17.16
C TYR A 241 -22.85 -10.14 15.92
N LYS A 242 -23.57 -10.21 14.78
CA LYS A 242 -23.20 -9.48 13.54
C LYS A 242 -23.42 -7.96 13.64
N LYS A 243 -24.49 -7.48 14.28
CA LYS A 243 -24.71 -6.02 14.49
C LYS A 243 -23.74 -5.46 15.55
N ALA A 244 -23.46 -6.23 16.60
CA ALA A 244 -22.40 -5.91 17.57
C ALA A 244 -21.03 -5.84 16.90
N SER A 245 -20.76 -6.67 15.88
CA SER A 245 -19.53 -6.62 15.09
C SER A 245 -19.39 -5.33 14.27
N ILE A 246 -20.45 -4.83 13.61
CA ILE A 246 -20.38 -3.58 12.83
C ILE A 246 -20.08 -2.38 13.73
N ASN A 247 -20.76 -2.26 14.88
CA ASN A 247 -20.50 -1.14 15.79
C ASN A 247 -19.09 -1.22 16.41
N LYS A 248 -18.58 -2.42 16.70
CA LYS A 248 -17.18 -2.62 17.11
C LYS A 248 -16.21 -2.21 16.00
N LEU A 249 -16.48 -2.59 14.75
CA LEU A 249 -15.66 -2.18 13.60
C LEU A 249 -15.67 -0.67 13.40
N GLN A 250 -16.84 -0.01 13.51
CA GLN A 250 -16.95 1.45 13.48
C GLN A 250 -16.13 2.08 14.60
N HIS A 251 -16.26 1.59 15.83
CA HIS A 251 -15.52 2.10 16.99
C HIS A 251 -14.01 2.02 16.79
N GLU A 252 -13.48 0.90 16.29
CA GLU A 252 -12.06 0.79 15.98
C GLU A 252 -11.65 1.62 14.75
N ALA A 253 -12.50 1.69 13.71
CA ALA A 253 -12.24 2.50 12.52
C ALA A 253 -12.18 4.00 12.85
N ASP A 254 -13.04 4.48 13.75
CA ASP A 254 -13.05 5.86 14.26
C ASP A 254 -11.76 6.23 14.99
N ARG A 255 -10.93 5.27 15.37
CA ARG A 255 -9.64 5.51 16.02
C ARG A 255 -8.47 5.43 15.04
N ILE A 256 -8.72 5.27 13.74
CA ILE A 256 -7.69 4.99 12.74
C ILE A 256 -7.52 6.17 11.76
N LEU A 257 -6.27 6.60 11.60
CA LEU A 257 -5.82 7.21 10.35
C LEU A 257 -5.12 6.15 9.49
N ARG A 258 -5.60 5.97 8.27
CA ARG A 258 -4.99 5.06 7.31
C ARG A 258 -4.11 5.82 6.33
N TYR A 259 -2.86 5.39 6.24
CA TYR A 259 -1.92 5.74 5.19
C TYR A 259 -2.02 4.65 4.12
N GLU A 260 -2.17 5.05 2.87
CA GLU A 260 -2.33 4.12 1.75
C GLU A 260 -1.53 4.62 0.56
N MET A 261 -0.73 3.73 -0.03
CA MET A 261 0.05 4.05 -1.22
C MET A 261 -0.21 3.05 -2.33
N THR A 262 -0.69 3.57 -3.45
CA THR A 262 -0.91 2.82 -4.67
C THR A 262 0.30 2.92 -5.57
N PHE A 263 0.95 1.80 -5.84
CA PHE A 263 1.99 1.68 -6.84
C PHE A 263 1.41 1.12 -8.13
N ARG A 264 1.71 1.78 -9.26
CA ARG A 264 1.30 1.35 -10.61
C ARG A 264 2.49 0.77 -11.35
N THR A 265 2.24 0.04 -12.44
CA THR A 265 3.26 -0.44 -13.38
C THR A 265 4.31 0.64 -13.74
N ALA A 266 3.90 1.90 -13.92
CA ALA A 266 4.83 3.00 -14.21
C ALA A 266 5.87 3.29 -13.11
N TYR A 267 5.59 2.95 -11.85
CA TYR A 267 6.58 3.04 -10.77
C TYR A 267 7.55 1.86 -10.80
N MET A 268 7.05 0.65 -11.07
CA MET A 268 7.89 -0.54 -11.20
C MET A 268 8.87 -0.39 -12.37
N ASP A 269 8.41 0.14 -13.51
CA ASP A 269 9.23 0.49 -14.67
C ASP A 269 10.32 1.51 -14.30
N TYR A 270 9.94 2.53 -13.53
CA TYR A 270 10.89 3.51 -13.02
C TYR A 270 11.95 2.88 -12.10
N ILE A 271 11.55 1.97 -11.19
CA ILE A 271 12.48 1.28 -10.29
C ILE A 271 13.52 0.50 -11.09
N ILE A 272 13.06 -0.34 -12.02
CA ILE A 272 13.96 -1.14 -12.83
C ILE A 272 14.97 -0.26 -13.59
N LYS A 273 14.49 0.76 -14.30
CA LYS A 273 15.34 1.58 -15.18
C LYS A 273 16.28 2.53 -14.47
N HIS A 274 15.91 3.02 -13.27
CA HIS A 274 16.68 4.04 -12.57
C HIS A 274 17.45 3.54 -11.37
N HIS A 275 16.94 2.53 -10.66
CA HIS A 275 17.57 2.02 -9.45
C HIS A 275 18.31 0.72 -9.72
N ILE A 276 17.70 -0.22 -10.44
CA ILE A 276 18.31 -1.53 -10.66
C ILE A 276 19.31 -1.52 -11.81
N PHE A 277 18.95 -0.88 -12.94
CA PHE A 277 19.77 -0.87 -14.15
C PHE A 277 21.02 0.01 -14.02
N LYS A 278 20.91 1.17 -13.36
CA LYS A 278 21.99 2.18 -13.31
C LYS A 278 23.00 1.97 -12.18
N GLU A 279 22.65 1.21 -11.14
CA GLU A 279 23.55 0.95 -10.02
C GLU A 279 24.53 -0.18 -10.40
N ALA A 280 25.78 0.18 -10.67
CA ALA A 280 26.82 -0.72 -11.17
C ALA A 280 27.07 -1.95 -10.26
N ASP A 281 26.78 -1.82 -8.96
CA ASP A 281 26.99 -2.85 -7.93
C ASP A 281 25.72 -3.60 -7.52
N SER A 282 24.57 -3.32 -8.16
CA SER A 282 23.33 -4.03 -7.87
C SER A 282 23.47 -5.51 -8.25
N LYS A 283 23.31 -6.41 -7.27
CA LYS A 283 23.16 -7.87 -7.48
C LYS A 283 21.75 -8.20 -7.99
N SER A 284 21.32 -7.52 -9.05
CA SER A 284 20.02 -7.80 -9.67
C SER A 284 20.17 -8.77 -10.83
N ILE A 285 19.12 -9.57 -11.05
CA ILE A 285 18.98 -10.46 -12.22
C ILE A 285 19.11 -9.67 -13.53
N TYR A 286 18.63 -8.42 -13.56
CA TYR A 286 18.74 -7.57 -14.74
C TYR A 286 20.18 -7.12 -14.98
N THR A 287 20.87 -6.67 -13.92
CA THR A 287 22.24 -6.14 -14.01
C THR A 287 23.21 -7.18 -14.55
N SER A 288 23.06 -8.47 -14.19
CA SER A 288 23.92 -9.54 -14.74
C SER A 288 23.69 -9.77 -16.23
N VAL A 289 22.42 -9.78 -16.67
CA VAL A 289 22.07 -9.91 -18.10
C VAL A 289 22.61 -8.73 -18.90
N PHE A 290 22.40 -7.51 -18.41
CA PHE A 290 22.89 -6.31 -19.08
C PHE A 290 24.40 -6.20 -19.08
N LYS A 291 25.10 -6.58 -18.00
CA LYS A 291 26.57 -6.65 -17.98
C LYS A 291 27.09 -7.58 -19.07
N ARG A 292 26.49 -8.76 -19.24
CA ARG A 292 26.83 -9.67 -20.35
C ARG A 292 26.56 -8.99 -21.71
N MET A 293 25.40 -8.39 -21.89
CA MET A 293 25.05 -7.67 -23.13
C MET A 293 26.04 -6.54 -23.45
N THR A 294 26.53 -5.79 -22.46
CA THR A 294 27.52 -4.73 -22.67
C THR A 294 28.94 -5.23 -22.93
N GLN A 295 29.28 -6.45 -22.51
CA GLN A 295 30.58 -7.07 -22.78
C GLN A 295 30.68 -7.57 -24.23
N TYR A 296 29.57 -8.05 -24.79
CA TYR A 296 29.48 -8.45 -26.18
C TYR A 296 28.93 -7.28 -26.99
N ASP A 297 29.80 -6.35 -27.41
CA ASP A 297 29.41 -5.18 -28.21
C ASP A 297 28.89 -5.58 -29.59
N ASN A 298 27.62 -6.01 -29.61
CA ASN A 298 26.91 -6.50 -30.78
C ASN A 298 25.63 -5.66 -30.94
N THR A 299 25.28 -5.35 -32.19
CA THR A 299 24.03 -4.69 -32.60
C THR A 299 22.79 -5.24 -31.90
N VAL A 300 22.71 -6.54 -31.63
CA VAL A 300 21.59 -7.17 -30.92
C VAL A 300 21.49 -6.66 -29.47
N ALA A 301 22.60 -6.63 -28.74
CA ALA A 301 22.63 -6.16 -27.36
C ALA A 301 22.19 -4.69 -27.25
N ARG A 302 22.67 -3.84 -28.18
CA ARG A 302 22.26 -2.42 -28.26
C ARG A 302 20.75 -2.28 -28.50
N LYS A 303 20.20 -3.05 -29.44
CA LYS A 303 18.73 -3.07 -29.71
C LYS A 303 17.92 -3.48 -28.48
N VAL A 304 18.35 -4.50 -27.74
CA VAL A 304 17.67 -4.93 -26.50
C VAL A 304 17.69 -3.81 -25.46
N ILE A 305 18.87 -3.21 -25.20
CA ILE A 305 19.02 -2.13 -24.22
C ILE A 305 18.16 -0.91 -24.60
N ASP A 306 18.25 -0.48 -25.85
CA ASP A 306 17.49 0.68 -26.34
C ASP A 306 15.98 0.44 -26.23
N LYS A 307 15.50 -0.73 -26.63
CA LYS A 307 14.07 -1.04 -26.54
C LYS A 307 13.61 -1.13 -25.08
N PHE A 308 14.40 -1.77 -24.23
CA PHE A 308 14.11 -1.89 -22.80
C PHE A 308 14.00 -0.51 -22.13
N GLN A 309 14.93 0.40 -22.41
CA GLN A 309 14.91 1.75 -21.83
C GLN A 309 13.72 2.57 -22.31
N ASN A 310 13.37 2.47 -23.60
CA ASN A 310 12.39 3.33 -24.25
C ASN A 310 10.95 2.80 -24.22
N THR A 311 10.73 1.52 -23.91
CA THR A 311 9.40 0.90 -23.88
C THR A 311 8.92 0.67 -22.45
N SER A 312 7.61 0.80 -22.18
CA SER A 312 7.04 0.49 -20.86
C SER A 312 6.95 -1.03 -20.65
N LEU A 313 7.43 -1.51 -19.51
CA LEU A 313 7.38 -2.93 -19.17
C LEU A 313 6.06 -3.33 -18.49
N ASN A 314 5.64 -4.57 -18.71
CA ASN A 314 4.59 -5.27 -17.95
C ASN A 314 5.23 -6.18 -16.91
N PHE A 315 4.72 -6.20 -15.68
CA PHE A 315 5.39 -6.88 -14.57
C PHE A 315 4.70 -8.19 -14.24
N PHE A 316 5.37 -9.31 -14.46
CA PHE A 316 4.88 -10.67 -14.20
C PHE A 316 5.54 -11.26 -12.97
N MET A 317 4.91 -12.25 -12.34
CA MET A 317 5.52 -12.91 -11.17
C MET A 317 6.78 -13.70 -11.54
N GLU A 318 6.84 -14.24 -12.76
CA GLU A 318 8.01 -14.90 -13.33
C GLU A 318 8.20 -14.49 -14.80
N THR A 319 9.44 -14.38 -15.24
CA THR A 319 9.78 -14.14 -16.65
C THR A 319 11.09 -14.83 -17.06
N GLU A 320 11.45 -14.69 -18.33
CA GLU A 320 12.71 -15.13 -18.92
C GLU A 320 13.94 -14.37 -18.35
N TRP A 321 13.72 -13.31 -17.57
CA TRP A 321 14.77 -12.61 -16.83
C TRP A 321 15.23 -13.40 -15.59
N ASP A 322 14.38 -14.27 -15.04
CA ASP A 322 14.69 -15.09 -13.86
C ASP A 322 15.56 -16.30 -14.21
N THR A 323 15.51 -16.75 -15.46
CA THR A 323 16.32 -17.86 -16.01
C THR A 323 17.06 -17.39 -17.26
N PRO A 324 18.19 -16.67 -17.10
CA PRO A 324 18.79 -15.95 -18.22
C PRO A 324 19.22 -16.86 -19.38
N SER A 325 18.63 -16.67 -20.55
CA SER A 325 19.00 -17.33 -21.80
C SER A 325 20.38 -16.87 -22.28
N LYS A 326 21.07 -17.76 -23.02
CA LYS A 326 22.27 -17.41 -23.80
C LYS A 326 21.90 -16.71 -25.11
N ASP A 327 20.73 -17.01 -25.67
CA ASP A 327 20.24 -16.37 -26.88
C ASP A 327 19.62 -15.00 -26.53
N LEU A 328 20.29 -13.93 -26.97
CA LEU A 328 19.86 -12.56 -26.71
C LEU A 328 18.61 -12.16 -27.50
N ASN A 329 18.28 -12.87 -28.59
CA ASN A 329 17.10 -12.56 -29.39
C ASN A 329 15.80 -12.73 -28.61
N VAL A 330 15.80 -13.63 -27.61
CA VAL A 330 14.68 -13.84 -26.68
C VAL A 330 14.30 -12.56 -25.93
N TYR A 331 15.23 -11.60 -25.79
CA TYR A 331 15.00 -10.34 -25.07
C TYR A 331 14.63 -9.16 -25.96
N ILE A 332 14.81 -9.24 -27.29
CA ILE A 332 14.56 -8.09 -28.18
C ILE A 332 13.11 -7.63 -28.11
N ASP A 333 12.16 -8.56 -28.04
CA ASP A 333 10.73 -8.24 -27.99
C ASP A 333 10.12 -8.48 -26.61
N ASN A 334 10.95 -8.79 -25.61
CA ASN A 334 10.47 -9.11 -24.28
C ASN A 334 10.15 -7.82 -23.49
N LEU A 335 8.88 -7.43 -23.54
CA LEU A 335 8.33 -6.33 -22.76
C LEU A 335 7.86 -6.76 -21.36
N LYS A 336 8.21 -7.97 -20.93
CA LYS A 336 7.91 -8.47 -19.58
C LYS A 336 9.10 -8.18 -18.67
N GLY A 337 8.83 -7.63 -17.49
CA GLY A 337 9.75 -7.64 -16.35
C GLY A 337 9.20 -8.53 -15.25
N THR A 338 10.06 -9.10 -14.42
CA THR A 338 9.71 -9.79 -13.18
C THR A 338 9.40 -8.79 -12.06
N PHE A 339 8.23 -8.91 -11.43
CA PHE A 339 7.90 -8.33 -10.13
C PHE A 339 8.55 -9.17 -9.02
N ASN A 340 9.80 -8.86 -8.70
CA ASN A 340 10.57 -9.60 -7.71
C ASN A 340 10.67 -8.86 -6.35
N PHE A 341 11.32 -9.52 -5.39
CA PHE A 341 11.55 -8.97 -4.05
C PHE A 341 12.28 -7.61 -4.07
N GLN A 342 13.23 -7.39 -4.97
CA GLN A 342 13.99 -6.11 -5.02
C GLN A 342 13.07 -4.94 -5.35
N ILE A 343 12.18 -5.10 -6.32
CA ILE A 343 11.19 -4.07 -6.69
C ILE A 343 10.24 -3.83 -5.52
N PHE A 344 9.73 -4.90 -4.91
CA PHE A 344 8.85 -4.81 -3.76
C PHE A 344 9.53 -4.07 -2.59
N ASN A 345 10.79 -4.40 -2.29
CA ASN A 345 11.55 -3.76 -1.21
C ASN A 345 11.68 -2.25 -1.44
N ILE A 346 12.00 -1.81 -2.66
CA ILE A 346 12.10 -0.38 -2.98
C ILE A 346 10.71 0.31 -2.86
N MET A 347 9.63 -0.38 -3.23
CA MET A 347 8.26 0.10 -3.00
C MET A 347 7.95 0.23 -1.51
N TYR A 348 8.31 -0.78 -0.71
CA TYR A 348 8.11 -0.81 0.73
C TYR A 348 8.87 0.31 1.44
N GLU A 349 10.15 0.51 1.12
CA GLU A 349 10.95 1.61 1.65
C GLU A 349 10.39 2.98 1.25
N ARG A 350 9.92 3.12 0.00
CA ARG A 350 9.27 4.35 -0.44
C ARG A 350 7.99 4.63 0.34
N PHE A 351 7.19 3.60 0.60
CA PHE A 351 5.97 3.69 1.40
C PHE A 351 6.28 4.21 2.80
N TRP A 352 7.21 3.57 3.51
CA TRP A 352 7.55 3.98 4.87
C TRP A 352 8.22 5.34 4.95
N LYS A 353 9.04 5.70 3.97
CA LYS A 353 9.55 7.07 3.84
C LYS A 353 8.40 8.06 3.74
N LYS A 354 7.37 7.76 2.93
CA LYS A 354 6.19 8.60 2.82
C LYS A 354 5.34 8.62 4.08
N VAL A 355 5.19 7.52 4.82
CA VAL A 355 4.53 7.54 6.13
C VAL A 355 5.28 8.48 7.08
N LYS A 356 6.59 8.31 7.21
CA LYS A 356 7.46 9.14 8.07
C LYS A 356 7.43 10.62 7.70
N ASP A 357 7.44 10.95 6.40
CA ASP A 357 7.37 12.33 5.91
C ASP A 357 6.12 13.09 6.43
N TYR A 358 5.03 12.37 6.74
CA TYR A 358 3.75 12.96 7.14
C TYR A 358 3.42 12.75 8.62
N GLN A 359 4.17 11.91 9.33
CA GLN A 359 3.98 11.80 10.78
C GLN A 359 4.36 13.14 11.43
N LEU A 360 3.47 13.65 12.27
CA LEU A 360 3.81 14.75 13.17
C LEU A 360 4.91 14.22 14.09
N ASN A 361 6.08 14.85 14.04
CA ASN A 361 7.19 14.45 14.89
C ASN A 361 6.80 14.70 16.35
N ILE A 362 7.07 13.71 17.20
CA ILE A 362 7.20 13.94 18.64
C ILE A 362 8.24 15.06 18.79
N PRO A 363 8.00 16.07 19.64
CA PRO A 363 9.00 17.06 19.97
C PRO A 363 10.32 16.36 20.28
N MET A 364 11.35 16.63 19.49
CA MET A 364 12.65 15.99 19.71
C MET A 364 13.15 16.37 21.10
N THR A 365 13.61 15.39 21.88
CA THR A 365 14.28 15.70 23.14
C THR A 365 15.58 16.47 22.85
N PRO A 366 16.13 17.23 23.82
CA PRO A 366 17.45 17.84 23.66
C PRO A 366 18.51 16.83 23.21
N TYR A 367 18.41 15.58 23.68
CA TYR A 367 19.30 14.49 23.30
C TYR A 367 19.16 14.11 21.83
N ASP A 368 17.93 13.94 21.34
CA ASP A 368 17.67 13.60 19.92
C ASP A 368 18.17 14.70 18.98
N VAL A 369 18.00 15.97 19.37
CA VAL A 369 18.52 17.12 18.63
C VAL A 369 20.04 17.05 18.57
N MET A 370 20.68 16.81 19.70
CA MET A 370 22.13 16.74 19.80
C MET A 370 22.71 15.57 19.00
N ALA A 371 22.09 14.39 19.06
CA ALA A 371 22.48 13.22 18.29
C ALA A 371 22.39 13.47 16.77
N LYS A 372 21.34 14.18 16.30
CA LYS A 372 21.19 14.59 14.90
C LYS A 372 22.25 15.60 14.46
N ILE A 373 22.55 16.59 15.32
CA ILE A 373 23.61 17.56 15.04
C ILE A 373 24.96 16.84 14.91
N ASN A 374 25.25 15.92 15.83
CA ASN A 374 26.49 15.16 15.83
C ASN A 374 26.62 14.27 14.59
N SER A 375 25.59 13.50 14.21
CA SER A 375 25.67 12.64 13.02
C SER A 375 25.90 13.42 11.72
N VAL A 376 25.30 14.61 11.59
CA VAL A 376 25.55 15.50 10.45
C VAL A 376 26.97 16.06 10.48
N ASN A 377 27.49 16.39 11.66
CA ASN A 377 28.87 16.82 11.83
C ASN A 377 29.84 15.70 11.46
N ASP A 378 29.60 14.47 11.92
CA ASP A 378 30.43 13.28 11.62
C ASP A 378 30.49 13.02 10.10
N ILE A 379 29.35 13.07 9.42
CA ILE A 379 29.28 12.94 7.94
C ILE A 379 30.04 14.08 7.26
N THR A 380 29.95 15.29 7.80
CA THR A 380 30.64 16.46 7.26
C THR A 380 32.15 16.37 7.48
N GLU A 381 32.58 15.87 8.64
CA GLU A 381 33.98 15.64 8.98
C GLU A 381 34.59 14.53 8.11
N LEU A 382 33.88 13.41 7.92
CA LEU A 382 34.28 12.37 6.97
C LEU A 382 34.48 12.93 5.54
N LYS A 383 33.55 13.77 5.07
CA LYS A 383 33.68 14.45 3.77
C LYS A 383 34.84 15.43 3.73
N ASN A 384 35.07 16.18 4.80
CA ASN A 384 36.14 17.15 4.89
C ASN A 384 37.52 16.47 5.01
N ASN A 385 37.61 15.29 5.63
CA ASN A 385 38.85 14.51 5.68
C ASN A 385 39.26 13.97 4.29
N MET A 386 38.32 13.93 3.33
CA MET A 386 38.61 13.61 1.93
C MET A 386 39.00 14.85 1.10
N LEU A 387 38.97 16.06 1.66
CA LEU A 387 39.29 17.32 0.96
C LEU A 387 40.41 18.08 1.71
N PRO A 388 41.21 18.91 1.02
CA PRO A 388 42.27 19.67 1.69
C PRO A 388 41.70 20.64 2.73
N LYS A 389 42.30 20.62 3.93
CA LYS A 389 41.88 21.25 5.21
C LYS A 389 41.03 22.52 5.06
N ARG A 390 39.74 22.42 5.40
CA ARG A 390 38.86 23.55 5.73
C ARG A 390 38.69 23.67 7.24
N LEU A 391 38.58 24.93 7.72
CA LEU A 391 38.41 25.34 9.11
C LEU A 391 37.40 24.48 9.89
N GLN A 392 37.83 23.96 11.05
CA GLN A 392 36.95 23.30 12.03
C GLN A 392 35.79 24.23 12.41
N LYS A 393 34.56 23.72 12.37
CA LYS A 393 33.37 24.44 12.82
C LYS A 393 33.47 24.71 14.33
N SER A 394 33.13 25.92 14.77
CA SER A 394 33.22 26.29 16.18
C SER A 394 32.10 25.67 17.01
N THR A 395 32.39 25.28 18.25
CA THR A 395 31.44 24.78 19.25
C THR A 395 30.26 25.74 19.51
N LYS A 396 30.44 27.04 19.23
CA LYS A 396 29.38 28.07 19.35
C LYS A 396 28.26 27.87 18.34
N ASP A 397 28.49 27.23 17.19
CA ASP A 397 27.45 27.00 16.19
C ASP A 397 26.54 25.82 16.58
N VAL A 398 27.07 24.81 17.27
CA VAL A 398 26.30 23.66 17.78
C VAL A 398 25.28 24.10 18.84
N ASN A 399 25.72 24.90 19.82
CA ASN A 399 24.81 25.37 20.89
C ASN A 399 23.71 26.28 20.35
N ARG A 400 24.01 27.11 19.35
CA ARG A 400 23.02 27.96 18.68
C ARG A 400 21.98 27.14 17.93
N LEU A 401 22.41 26.11 17.22
CA LEU A 401 21.52 25.18 16.52
C LEU A 401 20.65 24.39 17.49
N LEU A 402 21.23 23.92 18.61
CA LEU A 402 20.50 23.21 19.66
C LEU A 402 19.40 24.10 20.26
N VAL A 403 19.71 25.33 20.67
CA VAL A 403 18.72 26.27 21.22
C VAL A 403 17.64 26.59 20.19
N LEU A 404 18.01 26.85 18.94
CA LEU A 404 17.05 27.16 17.89
C LEU A 404 16.13 25.96 17.56
N ALA A 405 16.70 24.75 17.53
CA ALA A 405 15.95 23.51 17.38
C ALA A 405 14.97 23.32 18.55
N MET A 406 15.42 23.49 19.79
CA MET A 406 14.58 23.41 20.98
C MET A 406 13.44 24.42 20.95
N LEU A 407 13.73 25.70 20.63
CA LEU A 407 12.69 26.73 20.49
C LEU A 407 11.71 26.35 19.37
N SER A 408 12.19 25.84 18.25
CA SER A 408 11.32 25.45 17.13
C SER A 408 10.36 24.30 17.43
N GLN A 409 10.58 23.55 18.52
CA GLN A 409 9.65 22.51 18.98
C GLN A 409 8.45 23.08 19.75
N TYR A 410 8.55 24.28 20.32
CA TYR A 410 7.55 24.82 21.26
C TYR A 410 7.00 26.19 20.84
N MET A 411 7.60 26.84 19.84
CA MET A 411 7.14 28.14 19.35
C MET A 411 7.40 28.30 17.85
N ASP A 412 6.59 29.16 17.22
CA ASP A 412 6.86 29.61 15.86
C ASP A 412 8.13 30.45 15.85
N VAL A 413 9.21 29.84 15.39
CA VAL A 413 10.54 30.43 15.30
C VAL A 413 10.61 31.53 14.23
N GLU A 414 9.63 31.70 13.33
CA GLU A 414 9.56 32.91 12.49
C GLU A 414 9.44 34.19 13.33
N ASN A 415 8.89 34.10 14.54
CA ASN A 415 8.89 35.23 15.48
C ASN A 415 10.31 35.65 15.89
N LEU A 416 11.29 34.74 15.84
CA LEU A 416 12.69 35.07 16.13
C LEU A 416 13.34 35.95 15.05
N LYS A 417 12.74 36.05 13.86
CA LYS A 417 13.21 36.93 12.79
C LYS A 417 13.25 38.40 13.21
N ARG A 418 12.46 38.79 14.22
CA ARG A 418 12.46 40.14 14.80
C ARG A 418 13.64 40.40 15.73
N TYR A 419 14.20 39.33 16.30
CA TYR A 419 15.25 39.40 17.34
C TYR A 419 16.63 38.98 16.82
N LEU A 420 16.71 38.47 15.58
CA LEU A 420 17.95 37.99 14.96
C LEU A 420 18.22 38.72 13.65
N PRO A 421 19.51 38.96 13.30
CA PRO A 421 19.86 39.40 11.96
C PRO A 421 19.30 38.45 10.90
N LYS A 422 18.67 39.01 9.86
CA LYS A 422 17.97 38.26 8.81
C LYS A 422 18.86 37.18 8.18
N SER A 423 20.12 37.50 7.89
CA SER A 423 21.11 36.57 7.35
C SER A 423 21.39 35.38 8.27
N SER A 424 21.59 35.63 9.57
CA SER A 424 21.80 34.61 10.60
C SER A 424 20.59 33.70 10.75
N PHE A 425 19.38 34.27 10.80
CA PHE A 425 18.14 33.50 10.89
C PHE A 425 17.98 32.54 9.70
N PHE A 426 18.09 33.03 8.46
CA PHE A 426 17.95 32.19 7.28
C PHE A 426 19.06 31.14 7.15
N ARG A 427 20.28 31.46 7.57
CA ARG A 427 21.39 30.49 7.63
C ARG A 427 21.06 29.35 8.58
N MET A 428 20.68 29.67 9.83
CA MET A 428 20.36 28.65 10.84
C MET A 428 19.11 27.84 10.44
N LYS A 429 18.10 28.49 9.85
CA LYS A 429 16.94 27.81 9.26
C LYS A 429 17.33 26.84 8.16
N GLY A 430 18.25 27.24 7.29
CA GLY A 430 18.81 26.37 6.26
C GLY A 430 19.55 25.16 6.84
N GLU A 431 20.30 25.34 7.94
CA GLU A 431 21.00 24.25 8.63
C GLU A 431 20.04 23.29 9.35
N LEU A 432 19.03 23.81 10.07
CA LEU A 432 17.99 22.97 10.69
C LEU A 432 17.23 22.14 9.64
N ASN A 433 16.87 22.75 8.51
CA ASN A 433 16.22 22.02 7.41
C ASN A 433 17.12 20.91 6.84
N LYS A 434 18.43 21.14 6.71
CA LYS A 434 19.39 20.10 6.29
C LYS A 434 19.46 18.94 7.31
N MET A 435 19.27 19.24 8.58
CA MET A 435 19.20 18.25 9.68
C MET A 435 17.82 17.57 9.79
N GLY A 436 16.85 17.96 8.94
CA GLY A 436 15.48 17.48 9.03
C GLY A 436 14.77 17.92 10.31
N ILE A 437 15.17 19.05 10.89
CA ILE A 437 14.49 19.70 12.00
C ILE A 437 13.61 20.79 11.39
N ASN A 438 12.31 20.50 11.31
CA ASN A 438 11.36 21.44 10.75
C ASN A 438 11.06 22.55 11.76
N MET A 439 11.18 23.80 11.31
CA MET A 439 10.91 24.99 12.13
C MET A 439 9.42 25.26 12.36
N TYR A 440 8.56 24.47 11.73
CA TYR A 440 7.12 24.56 11.85
C TYR A 440 6.60 23.35 12.63
N ASN A 441 6.93 23.24 13.91
CA ASN A 441 6.18 22.36 14.80
C ASN A 441 5.22 23.25 15.60
N ASN A 442 3.97 23.31 15.13
CA ASN A 442 2.90 23.85 15.93
C ASN A 442 2.76 22.93 17.16
N ASN A 443 2.51 23.51 18.34
CA ASN A 443 2.18 22.77 19.55
C ASN A 443 1.20 21.63 19.24
N HIS A 444 1.70 20.39 19.21
CA HIS A 444 0.87 19.21 19.08
C HIS A 444 1.02 18.45 20.38
N THR A 445 0.12 18.75 21.30
CA THR A 445 -0.17 17.94 22.51
C THR A 445 -0.58 16.51 22.17
N ILE A 446 -0.69 16.15 20.89
CA ILE A 446 -1.00 14.81 20.42
C ILE A 446 0.35 14.10 20.20
N PRO A 447 0.77 13.21 21.12
CA PRO A 447 1.96 12.40 20.91
C PRO A 447 1.79 11.60 19.62
N ALA A 448 2.87 11.43 18.85
CA ALA A 448 2.82 10.53 17.72
C ALA A 448 2.52 9.11 18.26
N PRO A 449 1.47 8.45 17.78
CA PRO A 449 1.24 7.05 18.11
C PRO A 449 2.49 6.22 17.77
N PRO A 450 2.84 5.22 18.59
CA PRO A 450 3.93 4.31 18.26
C PRO A 450 3.69 3.69 16.88
N ILE A 451 4.78 3.57 16.11
CA ILE A 451 4.72 2.94 14.78
C ILE A 451 4.67 1.42 14.90
N ASP A 452 4.97 0.89 16.10
CA ASP A 452 4.98 -0.54 16.31
C ASP A 452 3.57 -1.13 16.21
N TYR A 453 3.51 -2.33 15.68
CA TYR A 453 2.26 -3.05 15.47
C TYR A 453 1.88 -3.91 16.69
N LEU A 454 2.57 -3.77 17.82
CA LEU A 454 2.16 -4.43 19.05
C LEU A 454 0.80 -3.88 19.49
N GLU A 455 0.56 -2.59 19.27
CA GLU A 455 -0.76 -1.98 19.48
C GLU A 455 -1.82 -2.59 18.55
N TYR A 456 -1.53 -2.75 17.25
CA TYR A 456 -2.44 -3.44 16.32
C TYR A 456 -2.73 -4.87 16.78
N ARG A 457 -1.70 -5.62 17.20
CA ARG A 457 -1.85 -6.98 17.73
C ARG A 457 -2.70 -7.00 18.99
N TYR A 458 -2.47 -6.08 19.92
CA TYR A 458 -3.25 -5.98 21.15
C TYR A 458 -4.71 -5.67 20.84
N ILE A 459 -4.98 -4.66 20.01
CA ILE A 459 -6.34 -4.24 19.67
C ILE A 459 -7.06 -5.34 18.88
N PHE A 460 -6.47 -5.90 17.82
CA PHE A 460 -7.20 -6.82 16.93
C PHE A 460 -7.02 -8.29 17.25
N GLY A 461 -5.82 -8.70 17.71
CA GLY A 461 -5.56 -10.08 18.10
C GLY A 461 -6.40 -10.50 19.30
N SER A 462 -6.53 -9.64 20.32
CA SER A 462 -7.33 -9.95 21.51
C SER A 462 -8.84 -9.79 21.30
N LYS A 463 -9.29 -8.75 20.57
CA LYS A 463 -10.72 -8.43 20.47
C LYS A 463 -11.47 -9.16 19.37
N PHE A 464 -10.79 -9.58 18.30
CA PHE A 464 -11.44 -10.21 17.14
C PHE A 464 -11.11 -11.69 16.97
N ASN A 465 -10.42 -12.31 17.93
CA ASN A 465 -9.99 -13.72 17.85
C ASN A 465 -9.38 -14.05 16.48
N LEU A 466 -8.52 -13.16 15.98
CA LEU A 466 -7.75 -13.42 14.78
C LEU A 466 -6.64 -14.42 15.11
N THR A 467 -7.03 -15.67 15.36
CA THR A 467 -6.13 -16.81 15.32
C THR A 467 -5.90 -17.14 13.85
N LEU A 468 -4.84 -16.59 13.26
CA LEU A 468 -4.30 -17.20 12.05
C LEU A 468 -3.71 -18.56 12.45
N LYS A 469 -4.30 -19.63 11.91
CA LYS A 469 -3.63 -20.93 11.80
C LYS A 469 -2.49 -20.83 10.79
#